data_AF-A0A935KUC2-F1
#
_entry.id   AF-A0A935KUC2-F1
#
_cell.length_a   1.000
_cell.length_b   1.000
_cell.length_c   1.000
_cell.angle_alpha   90.00
_cell.angle_beta   90.00
_cell.angle_gamma   90.00
#
_symmetry.space_group_name_H-M   'P 1'
#
loop_
_entity.id
_entity.type
_entity.pdbx_description
1 polymer ?
#
loop_
_entity_poly.entity_id
_entity_poly.type
_entity_poly.pdbx_seq_one_letter_code
_entity_poly.pdbx_strand_id
1 'polypeptide(L)'
;MIKFIKVNKVTAAALFILPVFLFLSVYFFKLAGGPYYLNYYDPGYVYLVNSINVMQFENVGHIDHPGTSLQIFGAVILKILLFGKSEAQILDAVFSNPESYLNILNKSLVLINCVALLALGIFAYRKTKNLIFSLLIQLSVYISFEIYYGLVIFSPENFLILSIILISDLVYYVYDDNSDKHMLALAITLGIVCGFGSVSKLNFVPMCLLPLLLLKGFRNKLIFVLASAITFVIFFLPAISNIGRFLKWSGNLTVNNGIHGKTALSGFDLALYLENIVTIFSKDIFFATIFALIIIVLIYDLIVWRKDRSVQANLIHQKLRRVLLGC
;
A
#
# COMPACT_ATOMS: atom_id res chain seq x y z
N MET A 1 20.02 17.35 -12.25
CA MET A 1 19.98 16.67 -13.56
C MET A 1 20.23 15.19 -13.28
N ILE A 2 19.19 14.36 -13.32
CA ILE A 2 19.31 12.93 -13.03
C ILE A 2 20.11 12.31 -14.18
N LYS A 3 21.38 11.93 -13.96
CA LYS A 3 22.10 11.06 -14.89
C LYS A 3 21.33 9.73 -14.91
N PHE A 4 20.57 9.48 -15.97
CA PHE A 4 19.95 8.18 -16.18
C PHE A 4 21.06 7.15 -16.40
N ILE A 5 21.49 6.52 -15.32
CA ILE A 5 22.47 5.45 -15.39
C ILE A 5 21.81 4.30 -16.13
N LYS A 6 22.43 3.92 -17.25
CA LYS A 6 21.96 2.86 -18.13
C LYS A 6 22.01 1.54 -17.35
N VAL A 7 20.85 0.93 -17.11
CA VAL A 7 20.76 -0.42 -16.55
C VAL A 7 21.18 -1.37 -17.68
N ASN A 8 22.16 -2.22 -17.46
CA ASN A 8 22.58 -3.19 -18.48
C ASN A 8 21.45 -4.22 -18.72
N LYS A 9 21.49 -4.91 -19.87
CA LYS A 9 20.41 -5.83 -20.27
C LYS A 9 20.20 -6.99 -19.28
N VAL A 10 21.27 -7.51 -18.68
CA VAL A 10 21.21 -8.64 -17.73
C VAL A 10 20.52 -8.21 -16.43
N THR A 11 20.94 -7.08 -15.86
CA THR A 11 20.31 -6.50 -14.68
C THR A 11 18.86 -6.14 -14.95
N ALA A 12 18.57 -5.53 -16.10
CA ALA A 12 17.19 -5.24 -16.49
C ALA A 12 16.36 -6.53 -16.51
N ALA A 13 16.81 -7.56 -17.23
CA ALA A 13 16.11 -8.85 -17.27
C ALA A 13 15.89 -9.45 -15.86
N ALA A 14 16.89 -9.40 -14.99
CA ALA A 14 16.77 -9.89 -13.61
C ALA A 14 15.68 -9.15 -12.82
N LEU A 15 15.58 -7.81 -12.94
CA LEU A 15 14.56 -7.01 -12.25
C LEU A 15 13.13 -7.27 -12.75
N PHE A 16 12.97 -7.85 -13.94
CA PHE A 16 11.67 -8.28 -14.48
C PHE A 16 11.20 -9.62 -13.93
N ILE A 17 12.09 -10.48 -13.42
CA ILE A 17 11.75 -11.84 -12.98
C ILE A 17 10.67 -11.79 -11.90
N LEU A 18 10.83 -10.96 -10.87
CA LEU A 18 9.89 -10.90 -9.75
C LEU A 18 8.53 -10.28 -10.14
N PRO A 19 8.43 -9.16 -10.87
CA PRO A 19 7.14 -8.68 -11.37
C PRO A 19 6.41 -9.69 -12.28
N VAL A 20 7.13 -10.37 -13.18
CA VAL A 20 6.53 -11.39 -14.06
C VAL A 20 6.07 -12.60 -13.25
N PHE A 21 6.89 -13.06 -12.30
CA PHE A 21 6.53 -14.15 -11.42
C PHE A 21 5.28 -13.80 -10.58
N LEU A 22 5.15 -12.57 -10.07
CA LEU A 22 3.97 -12.11 -9.35
C LEU A 22 2.71 -12.20 -10.22
N PHE A 23 2.79 -11.69 -11.44
CA PHE A 23 1.66 -11.71 -12.36
C PHE A 23 1.21 -13.15 -12.66
N LEU A 24 2.17 -14.04 -12.97
CA LEU A 24 1.90 -15.43 -13.28
C LEU A 24 1.36 -16.19 -12.06
N SER A 25 1.96 -16.03 -10.87
CA SER A 25 1.52 -16.71 -9.67
C SER A 25 0.11 -16.29 -9.26
N VAL A 26 -0.20 -14.99 -9.27
CA VAL A 26 -1.55 -14.49 -9.00
C VAL A 26 -2.54 -14.98 -10.06
N TYR A 27 -2.16 -15.00 -11.33
CA TYR A 27 -3.00 -15.55 -12.40
C TYR A 27 -3.32 -17.03 -12.18
N PHE A 28 -2.32 -17.87 -11.88
CA PHE A 28 -2.54 -19.29 -11.62
C PHE A 28 -3.34 -19.53 -10.33
N PHE A 29 -3.11 -18.76 -9.27
CA PHE A 29 -3.94 -18.84 -8.07
C PHE A 29 -5.38 -18.42 -8.33
N LYS A 30 -5.60 -17.39 -9.16
CA LYS A 30 -6.95 -17.00 -9.58
C LYS A 30 -7.64 -18.09 -10.39
N LEU A 31 -6.93 -18.74 -11.32
CA LEU A 31 -7.46 -19.88 -12.06
C LEU A 31 -7.81 -21.06 -11.13
N ALA A 32 -6.92 -21.39 -10.19
CA ALA A 32 -7.13 -22.47 -9.24
C ALA A 32 -8.29 -22.20 -8.28
N GLY A 33 -8.47 -20.94 -7.86
CA GLY A 33 -9.61 -20.53 -7.05
C GLY A 33 -10.92 -20.38 -7.83
N GLY A 34 -10.92 -20.52 -9.14
CA GLY A 34 -12.14 -20.55 -9.95
C GLY A 34 -12.97 -19.25 -9.92
N PRO A 35 -14.29 -19.36 -10.20
CA PRO A 35 -15.19 -18.22 -10.26
C PRO A 35 -15.26 -17.43 -8.94
N TYR A 36 -15.51 -16.13 -9.04
CA TYR A 36 -15.65 -15.23 -7.88
C TYR A 36 -16.72 -15.72 -6.89
N TYR A 37 -17.84 -16.26 -7.38
CA TYR A 37 -18.95 -16.70 -6.53
C TYR A 37 -18.62 -17.94 -5.67
N LEU A 38 -17.56 -18.70 -5.98
CA LEU A 38 -17.28 -19.98 -5.32
C LEU A 38 -16.34 -19.85 -4.12
N ASN A 39 -15.21 -19.18 -4.30
CA ASN A 39 -14.09 -19.21 -3.34
C ASN A 39 -13.72 -17.85 -2.76
N TYR A 40 -14.36 -16.78 -3.22
CA TYR A 40 -14.04 -15.42 -2.78
C TYR A 40 -15.29 -14.82 -2.16
N TYR A 41 -15.32 -14.78 -0.82
CA TYR A 41 -16.36 -14.05 -0.09
C TYR A 41 -16.45 -12.64 -0.65
N ASP A 42 -17.69 -12.18 -0.89
CA ASP A 42 -18.05 -11.10 -1.80
C ASP A 42 -17.54 -9.72 -1.34
N PRO A 43 -16.50 -9.17 -2.00
CA PRO A 43 -16.64 -7.78 -2.39
C PRO A 43 -16.52 -7.60 -3.90
N GLY A 44 -16.09 -8.61 -4.65
CA GLY A 44 -15.83 -8.50 -6.09
C GLY A 44 -17.06 -8.04 -6.86
N TYR A 45 -18.18 -8.72 -6.69
CA TYR A 45 -19.44 -8.37 -7.37
C TYR A 45 -19.97 -7.02 -6.90
N VAL A 46 -19.90 -6.76 -5.60
CA VAL A 46 -20.32 -5.48 -5.03
C VAL A 46 -19.50 -4.33 -5.64
N TYR A 47 -18.19 -4.47 -5.76
CA TYR A 47 -17.34 -3.46 -6.39
C TYR A 47 -17.57 -3.36 -7.89
N LEU A 48 -17.86 -4.46 -8.60
CA LEU A 48 -18.23 -4.41 -10.01
C LEU A 48 -19.49 -3.58 -10.22
N VAL A 49 -20.56 -3.87 -9.48
CA VAL A 49 -21.83 -3.14 -9.60
C VAL A 49 -21.65 -1.66 -9.26
N ASN A 50 -20.92 -1.35 -8.18
CA ASN A 50 -20.66 0.05 -7.83
C ASN A 50 -19.74 0.74 -8.85
N SER A 51 -18.84 0.02 -9.53
CA SER A 51 -18.07 0.57 -10.64
C SER A 51 -18.95 0.94 -11.83
N ILE A 52 -20.01 0.18 -12.11
CA ILE A 52 -21.02 0.53 -13.12
C ILE A 52 -21.74 1.81 -12.71
N ASN A 53 -22.19 1.90 -11.44
CA ASN A 53 -22.84 3.10 -10.93
C ASN A 53 -21.95 4.35 -11.09
N VAL A 54 -20.68 4.27 -10.64
CA VAL A 54 -19.72 5.38 -10.80
C VAL A 54 -19.53 5.75 -12.27
N MET A 55 -19.45 4.75 -13.17
CA MET A 55 -19.30 4.98 -14.60
C MET A 55 -20.51 5.71 -15.24
N GLN A 56 -21.69 5.52 -14.66
CA GLN A 56 -22.97 6.13 -15.07
C GLN A 56 -23.29 7.42 -14.29
N PHE A 57 -22.39 7.86 -13.40
CA PHE A 57 -22.61 8.98 -12.47
C PHE A 57 -23.79 8.77 -11.50
N GLU A 58 -24.10 7.50 -11.23
CA GLU A 58 -25.08 7.08 -10.25
C GLU A 58 -24.47 6.95 -8.84
N ASN A 59 -25.34 7.00 -7.83
CA ASN A 59 -24.90 6.86 -6.44
C ASN A 59 -24.34 5.46 -6.15
N VAL A 60 -23.27 5.41 -5.36
CA VAL A 60 -22.71 4.15 -4.87
C VAL A 60 -23.48 3.68 -3.63
N GLY A 61 -23.94 2.43 -3.66
CA GLY A 61 -24.65 1.81 -2.54
C GLY A 61 -23.71 1.17 -1.52
N HIS A 62 -22.50 0.81 -1.95
CA HIS A 62 -21.51 0.17 -1.10
C HIS A 62 -20.59 1.18 -0.44
N ILE A 63 -20.98 1.55 0.79
CA ILE A 63 -20.34 2.59 1.59
C ILE A 63 -20.05 2.17 3.03
N ASP A 64 -20.32 0.90 3.35
CA ASP A 64 -20.03 0.29 4.66
C ASP A 64 -18.53 -0.07 4.81
N HIS A 65 -17.67 0.52 3.98
CA HIS A 65 -16.26 0.78 4.20
C HIS A 65 -15.72 1.74 3.12
N PRO A 66 -14.58 2.41 3.37
CA PRO A 66 -13.75 3.04 2.31
C PRO A 66 -13.45 2.02 1.18
N GLY A 67 -13.36 2.51 -0.07
CA GLY A 67 -13.22 1.65 -1.25
C GLY A 67 -13.67 2.30 -2.56
N THR A 68 -14.13 3.55 -2.53
CA THR A 68 -14.55 4.31 -3.72
C THR A 68 -13.44 4.49 -4.75
N SER A 69 -12.17 4.47 -4.33
CA SER A 69 -11.02 4.42 -5.25
C SER A 69 -11.08 3.22 -6.19
N LEU A 70 -11.47 2.04 -5.68
CA LEU A 70 -11.62 0.82 -6.48
C LEU A 70 -12.82 0.91 -7.41
N GLN A 71 -13.92 1.52 -6.95
CA GLN A 71 -15.10 1.76 -7.77
C GLN A 71 -14.79 2.70 -8.94
N ILE A 72 -14.04 3.79 -8.68
CA ILE A 72 -13.55 4.71 -9.72
C ILE A 72 -12.62 3.99 -10.70
N PHE A 73 -11.68 3.20 -10.20
CA PHE A 73 -10.79 2.42 -11.06
C PHE A 73 -11.56 1.46 -11.95
N GLY A 74 -12.49 0.70 -11.38
CA GLY A 74 -13.34 -0.21 -12.14
C GLY A 74 -14.17 0.53 -13.19
N ALA A 75 -14.73 1.68 -12.84
CA ALA A 75 -15.47 2.53 -13.76
C ALA A 75 -14.62 2.98 -14.96
N VAL A 76 -13.37 3.41 -14.72
CA VAL A 76 -12.45 3.82 -15.79
C VAL A 76 -12.15 2.65 -16.73
N ILE A 77 -11.82 1.47 -16.21
CA ILE A 77 -11.52 0.30 -17.04
C ILE A 77 -12.76 -0.15 -17.82
N LEU A 78 -13.94 -0.21 -17.18
CA LEU A 78 -15.19 -0.55 -17.87
C LEU A 78 -15.54 0.47 -18.96
N LYS A 79 -15.31 1.76 -18.73
CA LYS A 79 -15.55 2.81 -19.73
C LYS A 79 -14.68 2.64 -20.96
N ILE A 80 -13.43 2.20 -20.78
CA ILE A 80 -12.51 1.89 -21.88
C ILE A 80 -13.00 0.65 -22.65
N LEU A 81 -13.36 -0.43 -21.94
CA LEU A 81 -13.78 -1.70 -22.55
C LEU A 81 -15.13 -1.61 -23.29
N LEU A 82 -16.03 -0.76 -22.79
CA LEU A 82 -17.41 -0.63 -23.26
C LEU A 82 -17.63 0.72 -23.96
N PHE A 83 -16.55 1.32 -24.47
CA PHE A 83 -16.61 2.61 -25.14
C PHE A 83 -17.64 2.60 -26.28
N GLY A 84 -18.52 3.61 -26.29
CA GLY A 84 -19.57 3.76 -27.29
C GLY A 84 -20.84 2.92 -27.07
N LYS A 85 -20.90 2.06 -26.04
CA LYS A 85 -22.14 1.33 -25.70
C LYS A 85 -23.14 2.20 -24.95
N SER A 86 -24.43 1.96 -25.19
CA SER A 86 -25.51 2.55 -24.40
C SER A 86 -25.57 1.93 -23.00
N GLU A 87 -26.30 2.58 -22.08
CA GLU A 87 -26.48 2.09 -20.71
C GLU A 87 -27.05 0.67 -20.66
N ALA A 88 -28.11 0.39 -21.42
CA ALA A 88 -28.71 -0.94 -21.48
C ALA A 88 -27.72 -2.00 -22.01
N GLN A 89 -26.92 -1.65 -23.02
CA GLN A 89 -25.90 -2.55 -23.57
C GLN A 89 -24.73 -2.81 -22.60
N ILE A 90 -24.41 -1.84 -21.75
CA ILE A 90 -23.41 -2.00 -20.68
C ILE A 90 -23.92 -2.99 -19.65
N LEU A 91 -25.15 -2.78 -19.14
CA LEU A 91 -25.75 -3.64 -18.13
C LEU A 91 -25.90 -5.07 -18.64
N ASP A 92 -26.43 -5.24 -19.86
CA ASP A 92 -26.57 -6.55 -20.50
C ASP A 92 -25.21 -7.26 -20.65
N ALA A 93 -24.19 -6.55 -21.14
CA ALA A 93 -22.86 -7.14 -21.32
C ALA A 93 -22.23 -7.58 -19.99
N VAL A 94 -22.27 -6.71 -18.97
CA VAL A 94 -21.62 -6.97 -17.68
C VAL A 94 -22.37 -8.04 -16.88
N PHE A 95 -23.70 -7.99 -16.81
CA PHE A 95 -24.48 -8.98 -16.06
C PHE A 95 -24.59 -10.33 -16.75
N SER A 96 -24.48 -10.39 -18.08
CA SER A 96 -24.41 -11.67 -18.78
C SER A 96 -23.06 -12.38 -18.59
N ASN A 97 -21.98 -11.65 -18.31
CA ASN A 97 -20.63 -12.21 -18.18
C ASN A 97 -19.78 -11.59 -17.05
N PRO A 98 -20.29 -11.50 -15.80
CA PRO A 98 -19.65 -10.71 -14.74
C PRO A 98 -18.27 -11.25 -14.34
N GLU A 99 -18.09 -12.57 -14.39
CA GLU A 99 -16.82 -13.24 -14.14
C GLU A 99 -15.71 -12.78 -15.10
N SER A 100 -16.04 -12.57 -16.37
CA SER A 100 -15.07 -12.09 -17.36
C SER A 100 -14.60 -10.67 -17.04
N TYR A 101 -15.54 -9.77 -16.73
CA TYR A 101 -15.22 -8.40 -16.36
C TYR A 101 -14.43 -8.32 -15.05
N LEU A 102 -14.80 -9.09 -14.02
CA LEU A 102 -14.04 -9.17 -12.78
C LEU A 102 -12.61 -9.65 -13.01
N ASN A 103 -12.41 -10.65 -13.86
CA ASN A 103 -11.08 -11.14 -14.20
C ASN A 103 -10.25 -10.08 -14.95
N ILE A 104 -10.85 -9.30 -15.86
CA ILE A 104 -10.13 -8.21 -16.54
C ILE A 104 -9.76 -7.10 -15.55
N LEU A 105 -10.69 -6.73 -14.66
CA LEU A 105 -10.48 -5.72 -13.63
C LEU A 105 -9.36 -6.13 -12.66
N ASN A 106 -9.38 -7.37 -12.16
CA ASN A 106 -8.33 -7.87 -11.29
C ASN A 106 -6.96 -7.94 -12.02
N LYS A 107 -6.90 -8.49 -13.24
CA LYS A 107 -5.65 -8.51 -14.02
C LYS A 107 -5.07 -7.11 -14.22
N SER A 108 -5.92 -6.11 -14.41
CA SER A 108 -5.51 -4.71 -14.55
C SER A 108 -4.89 -4.17 -13.25
N LEU A 109 -5.45 -4.50 -12.08
CA LEU A 109 -4.86 -4.15 -10.78
C LEU A 109 -3.52 -4.83 -10.53
N VAL A 110 -3.43 -6.13 -10.82
CA VAL A 110 -2.21 -6.91 -10.65
C VAL A 110 -1.11 -6.35 -11.56
N LEU A 111 -1.45 -5.98 -12.80
CA LEU A 111 -0.49 -5.36 -13.72
C LEU A 111 0.06 -4.03 -13.17
N ILE A 112 -0.78 -3.18 -12.60
CA ILE A 112 -0.34 -1.92 -11.99
C ILE A 112 0.61 -2.19 -10.81
N ASN A 113 0.30 -3.17 -9.97
CA ASN A 113 1.20 -3.59 -8.88
C ASN A 113 2.53 -4.13 -9.41
N CYS A 114 2.53 -4.90 -10.50
CA CYS A 114 3.75 -5.41 -11.13
C CYS A 114 4.61 -4.27 -11.70
N VAL A 115 3.99 -3.26 -12.31
CA VAL A 115 4.69 -2.07 -12.82
C VAL A 115 5.31 -1.27 -11.67
N ALA A 116 4.59 -1.07 -10.58
CA ALA A 116 5.11 -0.41 -9.38
C ALA A 116 6.27 -1.22 -8.77
N LEU A 117 6.15 -2.54 -8.67
CA LEU A 117 7.21 -3.41 -8.16
C LEU A 117 8.47 -3.39 -9.04
N LEU A 118 8.29 -3.32 -10.36
CA LEU A 118 9.39 -3.15 -11.29
C LEU A 118 10.08 -1.79 -11.08
N ALA A 119 9.30 -0.72 -10.91
CA ALA A 119 9.83 0.61 -10.62
C ALA A 119 10.69 0.59 -9.33
N LEU A 120 10.22 -0.09 -8.28
CA LEU A 120 10.95 -0.30 -7.03
C LEU A 120 12.29 -0.99 -7.22
N GLY A 121 12.33 -2.10 -7.95
CA GLY A 121 13.59 -2.76 -8.28
C GLY A 121 14.55 -1.85 -9.07
N ILE A 122 14.04 -1.11 -10.05
CA ILE A 122 14.84 -0.21 -10.88
C ILE A 122 15.39 0.96 -10.04
N PHE A 123 14.57 1.57 -9.19
CA PHE A 123 14.99 2.71 -8.36
C PHE A 123 15.97 2.26 -7.27
N ALA A 124 15.69 1.15 -6.59
CA ALA A 124 16.62 0.55 -5.64
C ALA A 124 17.97 0.25 -6.31
N TYR A 125 17.99 -0.33 -7.52
CA TYR A 125 19.23 -0.62 -8.24
C TYR A 125 19.96 0.65 -8.65
N ARG A 126 19.23 1.64 -9.15
CA ARG A 126 19.83 2.91 -9.57
C ARG A 126 20.50 3.64 -8.41
N LYS A 127 19.94 3.54 -7.21
CA LYS A 127 20.49 4.15 -5.99
C LYS A 127 21.63 3.33 -5.39
N THR A 128 21.42 2.03 -5.17
CA THR A 128 22.39 1.19 -4.44
C THR A 128 23.47 0.55 -5.30
N LYS A 129 23.25 0.47 -6.62
CA LYS A 129 24.04 -0.33 -7.57
C LYS A 129 24.14 -1.82 -7.22
N ASN A 130 23.28 -2.29 -6.33
CA ASN A 130 23.30 -3.65 -5.82
C ASN A 130 22.07 -4.40 -6.34
N LEU A 131 22.29 -5.33 -7.27
CA LEU A 131 21.22 -6.15 -7.85
C LEU A 131 20.56 -7.02 -6.78
N ILE A 132 21.34 -7.63 -5.89
CA ILE A 132 20.81 -8.50 -4.83
C ILE A 132 19.87 -7.69 -3.93
N PHE A 133 20.29 -6.51 -3.48
CA PHE A 133 19.44 -5.62 -2.69
C PHE A 133 18.13 -5.25 -3.41
N SER A 134 18.22 -4.99 -4.70
CA SER A 134 17.07 -4.59 -5.53
C SER A 134 16.08 -5.74 -5.74
N LEU A 135 16.56 -6.98 -5.80
CA LEU A 135 15.72 -8.17 -5.82
C LEU A 135 15.12 -8.46 -4.44
N LEU A 136 15.90 -8.29 -3.37
CA LEU A 136 15.43 -8.48 -1.99
C LEU A 136 14.28 -7.52 -1.65
N ILE A 137 14.35 -6.26 -2.07
CA ILE A 137 13.24 -5.33 -1.83
C ILE A 137 12.00 -5.67 -2.66
N GLN A 138 12.16 -6.19 -3.88
CA GLN A 138 11.04 -6.70 -4.67
C GLN A 138 10.40 -7.95 -4.05
N LEU A 139 11.16 -8.75 -3.28
CA LEU A 139 10.62 -9.88 -2.53
C LEU A 139 9.68 -9.45 -1.38
N SER A 140 9.61 -8.17 -1.03
CA SER A 140 8.72 -7.67 0.03
C SER A 140 7.23 -7.99 -0.19
N VAL A 141 6.76 -8.09 -1.44
CA VAL A 141 5.37 -8.47 -1.72
C VAL A 141 5.09 -9.96 -1.57
N TYR A 142 6.12 -10.76 -1.29
CA TYR A 142 6.03 -12.22 -1.18
C TYR A 142 6.03 -12.71 0.26
N ILE A 143 6.09 -11.81 1.25
CA ILE A 143 6.33 -12.16 2.65
C ILE A 143 5.12 -12.73 3.39
N SER A 144 3.93 -12.73 2.79
CA SER A 144 2.70 -13.16 3.46
C SER A 144 1.68 -13.68 2.46
N PHE A 145 0.93 -14.71 2.87
CA PHE A 145 -0.20 -15.24 2.10
C PHE A 145 -1.37 -14.25 1.98
N GLU A 146 -1.53 -13.35 2.95
CA GLU A 146 -2.59 -12.34 2.93
C GLU A 146 -2.41 -11.33 1.80
N ILE A 147 -1.15 -11.01 1.46
CA ILE A 147 -0.84 -10.16 0.30
C ILE A 147 -1.33 -10.84 -0.99
N TYR A 148 -1.06 -12.14 -1.13
CA TYR A 148 -1.52 -12.93 -2.25
C TYR A 148 -3.03 -13.03 -2.33
N TYR A 149 -3.69 -13.27 -1.19
CA TYR A 149 -5.14 -13.32 -1.13
C TYR A 149 -5.77 -12.02 -1.61
N GLY A 150 -5.22 -10.87 -1.20
CA GLY A 150 -5.64 -9.55 -1.70
C GLY A 150 -5.42 -9.38 -3.20
N LEU A 151 -4.28 -9.81 -3.74
CA LEU A 151 -3.95 -9.66 -5.17
C LEU A 151 -4.84 -10.50 -6.09
N VAL A 152 -5.35 -11.63 -5.62
CA VAL A 152 -6.19 -12.55 -6.42
C VAL A 152 -7.64 -12.03 -6.56
N ILE A 153 -8.07 -11.12 -5.67
CA ILE A 153 -9.44 -10.61 -5.63
C ILE A 153 -9.50 -9.21 -6.24
N PHE A 154 -10.62 -8.85 -6.86
CA PHE A 154 -10.90 -7.45 -7.20
C PHE A 154 -11.34 -6.71 -5.93
N SER A 155 -10.36 -6.22 -5.17
CA SER A 155 -10.58 -5.64 -3.84
C SER A 155 -9.55 -4.53 -3.49
N PRO A 156 -9.84 -3.66 -2.51
CA PRO A 156 -9.01 -2.49 -2.21
C PRO A 156 -7.61 -2.82 -1.68
N GLU A 157 -7.40 -4.05 -1.21
CA GLU A 157 -6.11 -4.56 -0.75
C GLU A 157 -5.02 -4.38 -1.82
N ASN A 158 -5.37 -4.54 -3.10
CA ASN A 158 -4.47 -4.27 -4.23
C ASN A 158 -3.92 -2.84 -4.22
N PHE A 159 -4.73 -1.87 -3.78
CA PHE A 159 -4.31 -0.48 -3.69
C PHE A 159 -3.50 -0.16 -2.45
N LEU A 160 -3.66 -0.93 -1.37
CA LEU A 160 -2.77 -0.82 -0.22
C LEU A 160 -1.35 -1.29 -0.57
N ILE A 161 -1.25 -2.41 -1.30
CA ILE A 161 0.02 -2.94 -1.82
C ILE A 161 0.65 -1.93 -2.78
N LEU A 162 -0.12 -1.39 -3.72
CA LEU A 162 0.37 -0.34 -4.62
C LEU A 162 0.89 0.88 -3.84
N SER A 163 0.11 1.35 -2.86
CA SER A 163 0.45 2.55 -2.10
C SER A 163 1.72 2.36 -1.28
N ILE A 164 1.94 1.19 -0.66
CA ILE A 164 3.16 0.94 0.11
C ILE A 164 4.41 0.80 -0.78
N ILE A 165 4.27 0.21 -1.98
CA ILE A 165 5.35 0.17 -2.98
C ILE A 165 5.72 1.59 -3.41
N LEU A 166 4.73 2.43 -3.75
CA LEU A 166 4.95 3.81 -4.16
C LEU A 166 5.56 4.67 -3.03
N ILE A 167 5.11 4.49 -1.78
CA ILE A 167 5.75 5.14 -0.64
C ILE A 167 7.22 4.71 -0.54
N SER A 168 7.49 3.40 -0.64
CA SER A 168 8.86 2.88 -0.59
C SER A 168 9.75 3.52 -1.67
N ASP A 169 9.27 3.59 -2.91
CA ASP A 169 9.94 4.29 -4.02
C ASP A 169 10.31 5.74 -3.69
N LEU A 170 9.35 6.48 -3.14
CA LEU A 170 9.52 7.87 -2.77
C LEU A 170 10.49 8.05 -1.59
N VAL A 171 10.52 7.12 -0.64
CA VAL A 171 11.52 7.13 0.43
C VAL A 171 12.93 6.92 -0.14
N TYR A 172 13.12 5.95 -1.04
CA TYR A 172 14.42 5.71 -1.69
C TYR A 172 14.86 6.88 -2.58
N TYR A 173 13.92 7.60 -3.17
CA TYR A 173 14.25 8.80 -3.95
C TYR A 173 14.99 9.85 -3.10
N VAL A 174 14.59 10.00 -1.84
CA VAL A 174 14.97 11.11 -0.95
C VAL A 174 16.10 10.75 0.01
N TYR A 175 16.33 9.47 0.29
CA TYR A 175 17.33 8.99 1.26
C TYR A 175 18.75 9.57 1.06
N ASP A 176 19.11 9.92 -0.18
CA ASP A 176 20.45 10.39 -0.54
C ASP A 176 20.49 11.88 -0.96
N ASP A 177 19.33 12.45 -1.30
CA ASP A 177 19.24 13.82 -1.81
C ASP A 177 18.83 14.75 -0.66
N ASN A 178 19.82 15.19 0.12
CA ASN A 178 19.63 16.11 1.25
C ASN A 178 19.22 17.54 0.82
N SER A 179 18.74 17.72 -0.42
CA SER A 179 18.34 19.00 -0.97
C SER A 179 16.87 19.30 -0.68
N ASP A 180 16.61 20.44 -0.03
CA ASP A 180 15.26 20.99 0.16
C ASP A 180 14.51 21.20 -1.16
N LYS A 181 15.25 21.21 -2.28
CA LYS A 181 14.76 21.45 -3.65
C LYS A 181 13.62 20.53 -4.07
N HIS A 182 13.57 19.29 -3.55
CA HIS A 182 12.55 18.31 -3.91
C HIS A 182 11.53 18.03 -2.79
N MET A 183 11.65 18.69 -1.63
CA MET A 183 10.84 18.39 -0.46
C MET A 183 9.36 18.75 -0.65
N LEU A 184 9.06 19.81 -1.41
CA LEU A 184 7.69 20.19 -1.76
C LEU A 184 7.01 19.13 -2.63
N ALA A 185 7.66 18.73 -3.73
CA ALA A 185 7.13 17.73 -4.65
C ALA A 185 6.95 16.38 -3.95
N LEU A 186 7.90 16.01 -3.07
CA LEU A 186 7.79 14.84 -2.23
C LEU A 186 6.58 14.91 -1.29
N ALA A 187 6.39 16.02 -0.58
CA ALA A 187 5.26 16.20 0.34
C ALA A 187 3.92 16.07 -0.39
N ILE A 188 3.79 16.68 -1.57
CA ILE A 188 2.60 16.58 -2.41
C ILE A 188 2.38 15.13 -2.87
N THR A 189 3.42 14.49 -3.40
CA THR A 189 3.29 13.12 -3.96
C THR A 189 2.99 12.09 -2.87
N LEU A 190 3.67 12.16 -1.72
CA LEU A 190 3.35 11.35 -0.55
C LEU A 190 1.93 11.62 -0.06
N GLY A 191 1.49 12.89 -0.08
CA GLY A 191 0.12 13.25 0.26
C GLY A 191 -0.90 12.57 -0.65
N ILE A 192 -0.68 12.62 -1.97
CA ILE A 192 -1.53 11.94 -2.96
C ILE A 192 -1.59 10.43 -2.70
N VAL A 193 -0.44 9.76 -2.56
CA VAL A 193 -0.39 8.31 -2.32
C VAL A 193 -1.06 7.94 -1.00
N CYS A 194 -0.81 8.70 0.07
CA CYS A 194 -1.43 8.45 1.38
C CYS A 194 -2.94 8.72 1.41
N GLY A 195 -3.40 9.78 0.76
CA GLY A 195 -4.82 10.06 0.61
C GLY A 195 -5.54 8.96 -0.17
N PHE A 196 -4.92 8.50 -1.27
CA PHE A 196 -5.40 7.38 -2.09
C PHE A 196 -5.42 6.05 -1.31
N GLY A 197 -4.37 5.73 -0.54
CA GLY A 197 -4.37 4.54 0.32
C GLY A 197 -5.45 4.61 1.40
N SER A 198 -5.63 5.77 2.03
CA SER A 198 -6.60 5.98 3.12
C SER A 198 -8.06 5.87 2.65
N VAL A 199 -8.39 6.40 1.48
CA VAL A 199 -9.74 6.28 0.89
C VAL A 199 -10.00 4.88 0.32
N SER A 200 -8.95 4.14 -0.03
CA SER A 200 -9.05 2.72 -0.39
C SER A 200 -9.35 1.85 0.84
N LYS A 201 -8.69 2.13 1.97
CA LYS A 201 -8.98 1.46 3.24
C LYS A 201 -8.50 2.29 4.43
N LEU A 202 -9.36 2.47 5.44
CA LEU A 202 -9.09 3.31 6.61
C LEU A 202 -7.97 2.74 7.47
N ASN A 203 -7.75 1.42 7.43
CA ASN A 203 -6.62 0.78 8.12
C ASN A 203 -5.25 1.18 7.52
N PHE A 204 -5.21 1.90 6.40
CA PHE A 204 -3.99 2.48 5.84
C PHE A 204 -3.58 3.79 6.52
N VAL A 205 -4.49 4.48 7.22
CA VAL A 205 -4.21 5.77 7.86
C VAL A 205 -2.97 5.76 8.77
N PRO A 206 -2.68 4.70 9.57
CA PRO A 206 -1.45 4.63 10.35
C PRO A 206 -0.17 4.73 9.51
N MET A 207 -0.18 4.28 8.24
CA MET A 207 0.98 4.38 7.34
C MET A 207 1.31 5.83 6.99
N CYS A 208 0.37 6.77 7.13
CA CYS A 208 0.60 8.20 6.93
C CYS A 208 1.59 8.80 7.96
N LEU A 209 1.83 8.11 9.08
CA LEU A 209 2.84 8.53 10.06
C LEU A 209 4.25 8.48 9.47
N LEU A 210 4.55 7.53 8.57
CA LEU A 210 5.88 7.39 7.98
C LEU A 210 6.30 8.65 7.20
N PRO A 211 5.50 9.16 6.23
CA PRO A 211 5.77 10.46 5.60
C PRO A 211 5.91 11.63 6.58
N LEU A 212 5.08 11.69 7.63
CA LEU A 212 5.14 12.78 8.62
C LEU A 212 6.45 12.80 9.42
N LEU A 213 7.06 11.63 9.63
CA LEU A 213 8.37 11.50 10.26
C LEU A 213 9.51 11.84 9.29
N LEU A 214 9.36 11.51 8.01
CA LEU A 214 10.39 11.74 6.98
C LEU A 214 10.45 13.19 6.50
N LEU A 215 9.30 13.87 6.39
CA LEU A 215 9.23 15.24 5.88
C LEU A 215 9.81 16.24 6.89
N LYS A 216 10.78 17.04 6.43
CA LYS A 216 11.41 18.09 7.23
C LYS A 216 10.58 19.37 7.22
N GLY A 217 10.43 20.00 8.38
CA GLY A 217 9.78 21.31 8.54
C GLY A 217 8.24 21.26 8.56
N PHE A 218 7.63 22.13 9.36
CA PHE A 218 6.17 22.17 9.55
C PHE A 218 5.41 22.44 8.25
N ARG A 219 5.95 23.32 7.39
CA ARG A 219 5.35 23.65 6.08
C ARG A 219 5.13 22.42 5.21
N ASN A 220 6.13 21.55 5.07
CA ASN A 220 6.02 20.37 4.21
C ASN A 220 5.06 19.33 4.81
N LYS A 221 5.04 19.19 6.14
CA LYS A 221 4.06 18.35 6.84
C LYS A 221 2.63 18.85 6.60
N LEU A 222 2.40 20.16 6.68
CA LEU A 222 1.09 20.75 6.40
C LEU A 222 0.68 20.52 4.94
N ILE A 223 1.59 20.70 3.99
CA ILE A 223 1.32 20.45 2.56
C ILE A 223 0.97 18.98 2.31
N PHE A 224 1.70 18.06 2.93
CA PHE A 224 1.38 16.62 2.87
C PHE A 224 -0.02 16.33 3.42
N VAL A 225 -0.38 16.88 4.59
CA VAL A 225 -1.70 16.68 5.19
C VAL A 225 -2.80 17.22 4.28
N LEU A 226 -2.63 18.43 3.73
CA LEU A 226 -3.59 19.03 2.81
C LEU A 226 -3.72 18.24 1.51
N ALA A 227 -2.60 17.82 0.90
CA ALA A 227 -2.62 17.00 -0.32
C ALA A 227 -3.29 15.63 -0.09
N SER A 228 -3.05 15.01 1.07
CA SER A 228 -3.72 13.77 1.49
C SER A 228 -5.23 13.97 1.67
N ALA A 229 -5.65 15.02 2.38
CA ALA A 229 -7.06 15.34 2.59
C ALA A 229 -7.78 15.65 1.27
N ILE A 230 -7.17 16.45 0.39
CA ILE A 230 -7.74 16.78 -0.93
C ILE A 230 -7.89 15.50 -1.76
N THR A 231 -6.85 14.65 -1.81
CA THR A 231 -6.91 13.40 -2.57
C THR A 231 -7.98 12.46 -2.01
N PHE A 232 -8.06 12.33 -0.69
CA PHE A 232 -9.10 11.56 -0.03
C PHE A 232 -10.49 12.05 -0.45
N VAL A 233 -10.75 13.36 -0.36
CA VAL A 233 -12.04 13.95 -0.73
C VAL A 233 -12.36 13.68 -2.20
N ILE A 234 -11.43 13.91 -3.12
CA ILE A 234 -11.63 13.69 -4.56
C ILE A 234 -12.07 12.25 -4.85
N PHE A 235 -11.36 11.27 -4.29
CA PHE A 235 -11.71 9.86 -4.50
C PHE A 235 -12.93 9.42 -3.69
N PHE A 236 -13.31 10.12 -2.62
CA PHE A 236 -14.51 9.86 -1.85
C PHE A 236 -15.77 10.47 -2.49
N LEU A 237 -15.64 11.42 -3.42
CA LEU A 237 -16.77 12.13 -4.05
C LEU A 237 -17.93 11.22 -4.50
N PRO A 238 -17.73 10.03 -5.11
CA PRO A 238 -18.86 9.19 -5.50
C PRO A 238 -19.75 8.72 -4.35
N ALA A 239 -19.22 8.64 -3.13
CA ALA A 239 -19.95 8.26 -1.92
C ALA A 239 -20.45 9.45 -1.09
N ILE A 240 -20.28 10.69 -1.56
CA ILE A 240 -20.56 11.89 -0.75
C ILE A 240 -22.02 11.98 -0.31
N SER A 241 -22.96 11.51 -1.13
CA SER A 241 -24.40 11.47 -0.82
C SER A 241 -24.72 10.64 0.41
N ASN A 242 -23.85 9.69 0.77
CA ASN A 242 -24.00 8.82 1.92
C ASN A 242 -22.99 9.10 3.05
N ILE A 243 -22.38 10.29 3.09
CA ILE A 243 -21.37 10.66 4.09
C ILE A 243 -21.87 10.44 5.53
N GLY A 244 -23.14 10.73 5.83
CA GLY A 244 -23.70 10.54 7.17
C GLY A 244 -23.68 9.08 7.63
N ARG A 245 -23.98 8.14 6.73
CA ARG A 245 -23.92 6.71 7.02
C ARG A 245 -22.48 6.23 7.16
N PHE A 246 -21.59 6.71 6.29
CA PHE A 246 -20.15 6.42 6.38
C PHE A 246 -19.54 6.89 7.71
N LEU A 247 -19.86 8.10 8.15
CA LEU A 247 -19.39 8.66 9.43
C LEU A 247 -19.95 7.87 10.62
N LYS A 248 -21.23 7.49 10.57
CA LYS A 248 -21.85 6.64 11.59
C LYS A 248 -21.18 5.26 11.68
N TRP A 249 -20.95 4.62 10.54
CA TRP A 249 -20.23 3.34 10.48
C TRP A 249 -18.80 3.46 11.00
N SER A 250 -18.08 4.49 10.60
CA SER A 250 -16.71 4.75 11.06
C SER A 250 -16.65 5.00 12.57
N GLY A 251 -17.62 5.76 13.12
CA GLY A 251 -17.76 5.96 14.56
C GLY A 251 -18.00 4.64 15.31
N ASN A 252 -18.89 3.79 14.79
CA ASN A 252 -19.17 2.48 15.39
C ASN A 252 -17.93 1.59 15.44
N LEU A 253 -17.06 1.62 14.42
CA LEU A 253 -15.80 0.87 14.43
C LEU A 253 -14.85 1.30 15.55
N THR A 254 -14.89 2.56 15.97
CA THR A 254 -14.00 3.09 17.01
C THR A 254 -14.51 2.85 18.43
N VAL A 255 -15.84 2.76 18.61
CA VAL A 255 -16.48 2.70 19.93
C VAL A 255 -16.89 1.28 20.31
N ASN A 256 -17.34 0.48 19.34
CA ASN A 256 -17.95 -0.82 19.58
C ASN A 256 -16.96 -1.96 19.31
N ASN A 257 -17.05 -3.02 20.11
CA ASN A 257 -16.31 -4.24 19.88
C ASN A 257 -16.93 -5.10 18.74
N GLY A 258 -16.18 -6.13 18.34
CA GLY A 258 -16.62 -7.15 17.40
C GLY A 258 -16.47 -6.77 15.92
N ILE A 259 -16.70 -7.74 15.06
CA ILE A 259 -16.51 -7.59 13.60
C ILE A 259 -17.40 -6.46 13.08
N HIS A 260 -16.79 -5.43 12.50
CA HIS A 260 -17.44 -4.21 12.02
C HIS A 260 -18.21 -3.40 13.09
N GLY A 261 -17.80 -3.47 14.36
CA GLY A 261 -18.42 -2.71 15.44
C GLY A 261 -19.86 -3.14 15.75
N LYS A 262 -20.17 -4.42 15.49
CA LYS A 262 -21.52 -5.00 15.62
C LYS A 262 -21.94 -5.30 17.06
N THR A 263 -21.02 -5.41 18.02
CA THR A 263 -21.38 -5.74 19.41
C THR A 263 -21.49 -4.49 20.25
N ALA A 264 -22.55 -4.40 21.08
CA ALA A 264 -22.82 -3.25 21.95
C ALA A 264 -21.88 -3.15 23.17
N LEU A 265 -20.88 -4.03 23.28
CA LEU A 265 -19.85 -3.94 24.31
C LEU A 265 -18.93 -2.78 23.95
N SER A 266 -19.06 -1.68 24.70
CA SER A 266 -18.23 -0.49 24.59
C SER A 266 -16.93 -0.65 25.38
N GLY A 267 -15.79 -0.33 24.77
CA GLY A 267 -14.49 -0.26 25.44
C GLY A 267 -13.42 -1.20 24.86
N PHE A 268 -12.15 -0.90 25.13
CA PHE A 268 -11.02 -1.68 24.62
C PHE A 268 -10.82 -2.97 25.43
N ASP A 269 -10.99 -4.12 24.78
CA ASP A 269 -10.68 -5.43 25.35
C ASP A 269 -9.22 -5.82 25.07
N LEU A 270 -8.36 -5.60 26.06
CA LEU A 270 -6.93 -5.92 25.94
C LEU A 270 -6.69 -7.43 25.78
N ALA A 271 -7.49 -8.29 26.41
CA ALA A 271 -7.31 -9.73 26.33
C ALA A 271 -7.61 -10.23 24.91
N LEU A 272 -8.75 -9.81 24.36
CA LEU A 272 -9.12 -10.10 22.98
C LEU A 272 -8.12 -9.50 21.97
N TYR A 273 -7.60 -8.30 22.24
CA TYR A 273 -6.58 -7.67 21.41
C TYR A 273 -5.29 -8.51 21.36
N LEU A 274 -4.78 -8.94 22.52
CA LEU A 274 -3.58 -9.79 22.60
C LEU A 274 -3.80 -11.16 21.96
N GLU A 275 -4.99 -11.76 22.15
CA GLU A 275 -5.38 -13.01 21.48
C GLU A 275 -5.36 -12.86 19.95
N ASN A 276 -5.87 -11.75 19.43
CA ASN A 276 -5.84 -11.46 17.99
C ASN A 276 -4.41 -11.27 17.46
N ILE A 277 -3.52 -10.63 18.23
CA ILE A 277 -2.09 -10.53 17.86
C ILE A 277 -1.48 -11.93 17.76
N VAL A 278 -1.67 -12.77 18.79
CA VAL A 278 -1.15 -14.15 18.78
C VAL A 278 -1.71 -14.92 17.59
N THR A 279 -2.99 -14.75 17.29
CA THR A 279 -3.66 -15.38 16.14
C THR A 279 -3.03 -14.99 14.81
N ILE A 280 -2.68 -13.71 14.60
CA ILE A 280 -2.04 -13.24 13.37
C ILE A 280 -0.70 -13.97 13.15
N PHE A 281 0.17 -13.97 14.17
CA PHE A 281 1.47 -14.62 14.08
C PHE A 281 1.39 -16.15 14.00
N SER A 282 0.33 -16.74 14.55
CA SER A 282 0.12 -18.20 14.51
C SER A 282 -0.44 -18.68 13.18
N LYS A 283 -1.24 -17.85 12.49
CA LYS A 283 -1.88 -18.21 11.21
C LYS A 283 -0.95 -18.06 10.01
N ASP A 284 -0.05 -17.07 10.02
CA ASP A 284 0.95 -16.89 8.96
C ASP A 284 2.37 -17.03 9.55
N ILE A 285 2.80 -18.29 9.71
CA ILE A 285 4.12 -18.64 10.24
C ILE A 285 5.26 -18.05 9.40
N PHE A 286 5.03 -17.89 8.09
CA PHE A 286 6.02 -17.32 7.19
C PHE A 286 6.20 -15.83 7.47
N PHE A 287 5.10 -15.07 7.53
CA PHE A 287 5.12 -13.68 7.97
C PHE A 287 5.76 -13.54 9.36
N ALA A 288 5.39 -14.39 10.32
CA ALA A 288 5.93 -14.36 11.67
C ALA A 288 7.45 -14.55 11.71
N THR A 289 7.96 -15.49 10.92
CA THR A 289 9.40 -15.78 10.84
C THR A 289 10.15 -14.59 10.24
N ILE A 290 9.67 -14.04 9.12
CA ILE A 290 10.30 -12.87 8.48
C ILE A 290 10.25 -11.65 9.42
N PHE A 291 9.13 -11.43 10.09
CA PHE A 291 8.99 -10.34 11.06
C PHE A 291 9.99 -10.47 12.21
N ALA A 292 10.14 -11.67 12.79
CA ALA A 292 11.11 -11.93 13.84
C ALA A 292 12.55 -11.68 13.39
N LEU A 293 12.91 -12.12 12.17
CA LEU A 293 14.24 -11.86 11.59
C LEU A 293 14.50 -10.36 11.41
N ILE A 294 13.52 -9.60 10.94
CA ILE A 294 13.63 -8.14 10.81
C ILE A 294 13.89 -7.50 12.18
N ILE A 295 13.13 -7.90 13.21
CA ILE A 295 13.33 -7.38 14.57
C ILE A 295 14.72 -7.73 15.12
N ILE A 296 15.21 -8.95 14.90
CA ILE A 296 16.55 -9.37 15.33
C ILE A 296 17.62 -8.51 14.64
N VAL A 297 17.51 -8.28 13.33
CA VAL A 297 18.45 -7.42 12.59
C VAL A 297 18.41 -5.99 13.13
N LEU A 298 17.22 -5.42 13.35
CA LEU A 298 17.07 -4.08 13.90
C LEU A 298 17.66 -3.95 15.33
N ILE A 299 17.47 -4.96 16.18
CA ILE A 299 18.05 -4.99 17.53
C ILE A 299 19.57 -5.10 17.44
N TYR A 300 20.09 -5.97 16.59
CA TYR A 300 21.52 -6.12 16.36
C TYR A 300 22.15 -4.80 15.91
N ASP A 301 21.56 -4.16 14.89
CA ASP A 301 22.01 -2.87 14.38
C ASP A 301 21.96 -1.78 15.46
N LEU A 302 20.91 -1.76 16.29
CA LEU A 302 20.81 -0.82 17.41
C LEU A 302 21.93 -1.03 18.45
N ILE A 303 22.25 -2.29 18.76
CA ILE A 303 23.32 -2.64 19.71
C ILE A 303 24.68 -2.26 19.15
N VAL A 304 24.97 -2.62 17.89
CA VAL A 304 26.24 -2.28 17.22
C VAL A 304 26.39 -0.78 17.10
N TRP A 305 25.35 -0.07 16.64
CA TRP A 305 25.35 1.39 16.54
C TRP A 305 25.62 2.07 17.89
N ARG A 306 25.03 1.56 18.99
CA ARG A 306 25.31 2.08 20.34
C ARG A 306 26.77 1.84 20.77
N LYS A 307 27.37 0.71 20.39
CA LYS A 307 28.79 0.42 20.67
C LYS A 307 29.73 1.33 19.89
N ASP A 308 29.47 1.56 18.60
CA ASP A 308 30.31 2.46 17.80
C ASP A 308 30.26 3.89 18.33
N ARG A 309 29.07 4.34 18.78
CA ARG A 309 28.91 5.68 19.36
C ARG A 309 29.62 5.83 20.71
N SER A 310 29.58 4.79 21.55
CA SER A 310 30.30 4.81 22.84
C SER A 310 31.82 4.78 22.65
N VAL A 311 32.31 4.02 21.68
CA VAL A 311 33.73 4.01 21.28
C VAL A 311 34.17 5.39 20.76
N GLN A 312 33.38 6.00 19.87
CA GLN A 312 33.67 7.36 19.36
C GLN A 312 33.66 8.41 20.49
N ALA A 313 32.70 8.36 21.42
CA ALA A 313 32.64 9.27 22.55
C ALA A 313 33.86 9.14 23.48
N ASN A 314 34.34 7.90 23.74
CA ASN A 314 35.53 7.64 24.54
C ASN A 314 36.82 8.16 23.86
N LEU A 315 36.94 8.03 22.54
CA LEU A 315 38.05 8.58 21.76
C LEU A 315 38.09 10.12 21.80
N ILE A 316 36.92 10.77 21.72
CA ILE A 316 36.80 12.23 21.85
C ILE A 316 37.20 12.68 23.26
N HIS A 317 36.74 11.98 24.30
CA HIS A 317 37.12 12.28 25.69
C HIS A 317 38.62 12.11 25.94
N GLN A 318 39.27 11.07 25.39
CA GLN A 318 40.71 10.89 25.48
C GLN A 318 41.51 11.99 24.78
N LYS A 319 41.08 12.42 23.57
CA LYS A 319 41.70 13.55 22.87
C LYS A 319 41.57 14.85 23.66
N LEU A 320 40.39 15.15 24.21
CA LEU A 320 40.17 16.32 25.07
C LEU A 320 41.04 16.29 26.33
N ARG A 321 41.21 15.12 26.97
CA ARG A 321 42.11 14.98 28.13
C ARG A 321 43.57 15.26 27.79
N ARG A 322 44.07 14.81 26.63
CA ARG A 322 45.46 15.10 26.20
C ARG A 322 45.68 16.60 25.98
N VAL A 323 44.75 17.26 25.29
CA VAL A 323 44.80 18.71 25.04
C VAL A 323 44.75 19.52 26.35
N LEU A 324 43.91 19.12 27.32
CA LEU A 324 43.76 19.84 28.59
C LEU A 324 44.89 19.58 29.60
N LEU A 325 45.54 18.41 29.53
CA LEU A 325 46.62 18.02 30.46
C LEU A 325 48.03 18.33 29.92
N GLY A 326 48.15 18.86 28.70
CA GLY A 326 49.44 19.30 28.14
C GLY A 326 50.43 18.18 27.82
N CYS A 327 49.94 16.95 27.59
CA CYS A 327 50.74 15.82 27.09
C CYS A 327 50.42 15.48 25.64
#